data_AF-A0A6C0RCB4-F1
#
_entry.id   AF-A0A6C0RCB4-F1
#
_cell.length_a   1.000
_cell.length_b   1.000
_cell.length_c   1.000
_cell.angle_alpha   90.00
_cell.angle_beta   90.00
_cell.angle_gamma   90.00
#
_symmetry.space_group_name_H-M   'P 1'
#
loop_
_entity.id
_entity.type
_entity.pdbx_description
1 polymer ?
#
loop_
_entity_poly.entity_id
_entity_poly.type
_entity_poly.pdbx_seq_one_letter_code
_entity_poly.pdbx_strand_id
1 'polypeptide(L)' 'MDFQSHTSTSDVMEENISIWDAFTSHMNTVYFSGASELLDKQIVAFEYHQFRSYFSV' A
#
# COMPACT_ATOMS: atom_id res chain seq x y z
N MET A 1 27.04 26.30 -15.94
CA MET A 1 26.37 25.02 -16.19
C MET A 1 25.58 24.69 -14.94
N ASP A 2 24.26 24.63 -15.10
CA ASP A 2 23.24 24.56 -14.07
C ASP A 2 23.22 23.22 -13.33
N PHE A 3 22.95 23.31 -12.03
CA PHE A 3 22.80 22.19 -11.10
C PHE A 3 21.47 21.47 -11.37
N GLN A 4 21.51 20.29 -11.99
CA GLN A 4 20.35 19.40 -12.07
C GLN A 4 20.53 18.19 -11.16
N SER A 5 20.13 18.36 -9.89
CA SER A 5 19.86 17.26 -8.95
C SER A 5 18.44 16.75 -9.15
N HIS A 6 18.14 16.06 -10.24
CA HIS A 6 16.87 15.34 -10.35
C HIS A 6 17.03 14.10 -11.22
N THR A 7 17.69 13.09 -10.68
CA THR A 7 17.28 11.72 -10.93
C THR A 7 17.34 11.02 -9.58
N SER A 8 16.28 11.19 -8.79
CA SER A 8 15.88 10.13 -7.87
C SER A 8 15.78 8.90 -8.75
N THR A 9 16.82 8.07 -8.71
CA THR A 9 16.78 6.72 -9.24
C THR A 9 15.53 6.12 -8.64
N SER A 10 14.49 6.01 -9.46
CA SER A 10 13.38 5.12 -9.21
C SER A 10 13.94 3.73 -9.35
N ASP A 11 14.76 3.34 -8.38
CA ASP A 11 14.87 1.97 -7.97
C ASP A 11 13.43 1.62 -7.60
N VAL A 12 12.70 1.09 -8.59
CA VAL A 12 11.52 0.26 -8.38
C VAL A 12 12.07 -0.93 -7.62
N MET A 13 12.21 -0.71 -6.32
CA MET A 13 12.54 -1.72 -5.37
C MET A 13 11.38 -2.70 -5.52
N GLU A 14 11.65 -3.81 -6.21
CA GLU A 14 10.86 -5.04 -6.13
C GLU A 14 11.03 -5.55 -4.69
N GLU A 15 10.61 -4.74 -3.73
CA GLU A 15 10.60 -5.10 -2.33
C GLU A 15 9.61 -6.23 -2.22
N ASN A 16 9.95 -7.19 -1.38
CA ASN A 16 9.06 -8.26 -0.99
C ASN A 16 7.94 -7.62 -0.14
N ILE A 17 7.09 -6.81 -0.77
CA ILE A 17 6.06 -6.02 -0.10
C ILE A 17 5.15 -7.03 0.55
N SER A 18 5.17 -7.07 1.88
CA SER A 18 4.34 -8.00 2.61
C SER A 18 2.89 -7.74 2.23
N ILE A 19 2.08 -8.80 2.11
CA ILE A 19 0.65 -8.69 1.76
C ILE A 19 -0.06 -7.67 2.66
N TRP A 20 0.38 -7.58 3.93
CA TRP A 20 -0.10 -6.57 4.87
C TRP A 20 0.27 -5.14 4.47
N ASP A 21 1.50 -4.91 4.04
CA ASP A 21 1.98 -3.58 3.63
C ASP A 21 1.26 -3.11 2.36
N ALA A 22 1.12 -4.01 1.38
CA ALA A 22 0.33 -3.78 0.17
C ALA A 22 -1.15 -3.49 0.49
N PHE A 23 -1.71 -4.21 1.47
CA PHE A 23 -3.06 -3.96 1.97
C PHE A 23 -3.19 -2.57 2.61
N THR A 24 -2.28 -2.19 3.50
CA THR A 24 -2.28 -0.86 4.12
C THR A 24 -2.14 0.25 3.08
N SER A 25 -1.25 0.08 2.09
CA SER A 25 -1.08 1.03 0.99
C SER A 25 -2.36 1.16 0.15
N HIS A 26 -3.03 0.04 -0.13
CA HIS A 26 -4.33 0.02 -0.80
C HIS A 26 -5.39 0.78 0.02
N MET A 27 -5.50 0.51 1.32
CA MET A 27 -6.44 1.19 2.21
C MET A 27 -6.17 2.70 2.29
N ASN A 28 -4.90 3.10 2.33
CA ASN A 28 -4.49 4.50 2.33
C ASN A 28 -4.87 5.23 1.04
N THR A 29 -4.90 4.50 -0.08
CA THR A 29 -5.26 5.03 -1.40
C THR A 29 -6.78 5.07 -1.62
N VAL A 30 -7.50 4.04 -1.17
CA VAL A 30 -8.96 3.91 -1.37
C VAL A 30 -9.74 4.81 -0.42
N TYR A 31 -9.31 4.89 0.84
CA TYR A 31 -10.02 5.64 1.88
C TYR A 31 -9.28 6.93 2.25
N PHE A 32 -8.20 6.81 3.02
CA PHE A 32 -7.37 7.92 3.48
C PHE A 32 -6.14 7.37 4.22
N SER A 33 -5.08 8.16 4.33
CA SER A 33 -3.88 7.78 5.09
C SER A 33 -4.21 7.48 6.56
N GLY A 34 -3.88 6.28 7.03
CA GLY A 34 -4.20 5.76 8.37
C GLY A 34 -5.52 4.99 8.43
N ALA A 35 -6.20 4.75 7.31
CA ALA A 35 -7.49 4.06 7.29
C ALA A 35 -7.45 2.65 7.91
N SER A 36 -6.35 1.91 7.74
CA SER A 36 -6.17 0.59 8.36
C SER A 36 -6.19 0.57 9.89
N GLU A 37 -5.86 1.70 10.52
CA GLU A 37 -5.81 1.85 11.99
C GLU A 37 -7.05 2.58 12.55
N LEU A 38 -7.65 3.46 11.76
CA LEU A 38 -8.78 4.29 12.16
C LEU A 38 -10.16 3.68 11.82
N LEU A 39 -10.23 2.79 10.82
CA LEU A 39 -11.47 2.10 10.48
C LEU A 39 -11.79 1.00 11.50
N ASP A 40 -13.07 0.65 11.58
CA ASP A 40 -13.53 -0.44 12.44
C ASP A 40 -12.86 -1.76 12.04
N LYS A 41 -12.47 -2.56 13.03
CA LYS A 41 -11.76 -3.83 12.82
C LYS A 41 -12.55 -4.81 11.95
N GLN A 42 -13.88 -4.78 11.97
CA GLN A 42 -14.70 -5.62 11.09
C GLN A 42 -14.57 -5.18 9.62
N ILE A 43 -14.54 -3.87 9.37
CA ILE A 43 -14.36 -3.31 8.02
C ILE A 43 -12.97 -3.68 7.51
N VAL A 44 -11.94 -3.45 8.31
CA VAL A 44 -10.55 -3.78 7.95
C VAL A 44 -10.40 -5.28 7.67
N ALA A 45 -11.03 -6.15 8.47
CA ALA A 45 -10.99 -7.60 8.26
C ALA A 45 -11.73 -8.04 6.98
N PHE A 46 -12.88 -7.43 6.68
CA PHE A 46 -13.61 -7.68 5.43
C PHE A 46 -12.77 -7.28 4.22
N GLU A 47 -12.22 -6.07 4.24
CA GLU A 47 -11.40 -5.56 3.14
C GLU A 47 -10.12 -6.40 2.96
N TYR A 48 -9.48 -6.82 4.05
CA TYR A 48 -8.31 -7.71 3.98
C TYR A 48 -8.66 -9.08 3.39
N HIS A 49 -9.85 -9.62 3.70
CA HIS A 49 -10.32 -10.87 3.11
C HIS A 49 -10.54 -10.75 1.61
N GLN A 50 -11.19 -9.66 1.17
CA GLN A 50 -11.38 -9.34 -0.23
C GLN A 50 -10.05 -9.12 -0.96
N PHE A 51 -9.14 -8.37 -0.35
CA PHE A 51 -7.80 -8.11 -0.87
C PHE A 51 -7.00 -9.41 -1.05
N ARG A 52 -7.00 -10.28 -0.02
CA ARG A 52 -6.38 -11.60 -0.12
C ARG A 52 -7.00 -12.48 -1.21
N SER A 53 -8.32 -12.42 -1.39
CA SER A 53 -8.99 -13.20 -2.45
C SER A 53 -8.57 -12.76 -3.84
N TYR A 54 -8.18 -11.50 -4.02
CA TYR A 54 -7.72 -10.96 -5.30
C TYR A 54 -6.25 -11.29 -5.59
N PHE A 55 -5.41 -11.38 -4.55
CA PHE A 55 -3.99 -11.70 -4.66
C PHE A 55 -3.66 -13.19 -4.54
N SER A 56 -4.59 -14.02 -4.06
CA SER A 56 -4.46 -15.47 -4.04
C SER A 56 -4.92 -16.04 -5.38
N VAL A 57 -3.99 -16.17 -6.34
CA VAL A 57 -4.19 -17.00 -7.55
C VAL A 57 -4.19 -18.48 -7.20
#